data_AF-A0A183BMW2-F1
#
_entry.id   AF-A0A183BMW2-F1
#
_cell.length_a   1.000
_cell.length_b   1.000
_cell.length_c   1.000
_cell.angle_alpha   90.00
_cell.angle_beta   90.00
_cell.angle_gamma   90.00
#
_symmetry.space_group_name_H-M   'P 1'
#
loop_
_entity.id
_entity.type
_entity.pdbx_description
1 polymer ?
#
loop_
_entity_poly.entity_id
_entity_poly.type
_entity_poly.pdbx_seq_one_letter_code
_entity_poly.pdbx_strand_id
1 'polypeptide(L)'
;MLGKKYLLLFFILSLQIVGGSGFWFFVGLGVLVADYLFVKEGPVKKQLEGTIVGTATVIITAVAHVPKNPIDGLEHIVDLATHPIRGDFAYAMHECCVEHDSCYARLGVTQDECDETFCKCQKVATGGSECEALGDSFCNLVRRHGESSYDEAQEKTKAKMKATTATKSFTCDFLWELLQCPELKNAMHECCVEHDSCYARLGVTQDECDKTFCKCQKLATEGSGCAATADMFCYWVKDHGKAFYDEAQEKTKSKM
;
A
#
# COMPACT_ATOMS: atom_id res chain seq x y z
N MET A 1 -33.65 20.27 -32.38
CA MET A 1 -33.16 21.29 -31.43
C MET A 1 -34.29 21.74 -30.52
N LEU A 2 -34.55 21.04 -29.41
CA LEU A 2 -35.55 21.42 -28.40
C LEU A 2 -35.27 20.59 -27.14
N GLY A 3 -34.27 20.99 -26.34
CA GLY A 3 -33.83 20.15 -25.21
C GLY A 3 -32.89 20.82 -24.21
N LYS A 4 -32.95 22.15 -24.05
CA LYS A 4 -32.11 22.87 -23.08
C LYS A 4 -32.83 23.92 -22.23
N LYS A 5 -34.17 24.00 -22.26
CA LYS A 5 -34.92 25.05 -21.55
C LYS A 5 -35.67 24.62 -20.28
N TYR A 6 -35.71 23.32 -19.94
CA TYR A 6 -36.47 22.86 -18.77
C TYR A 6 -35.61 22.41 -17.57
N LEU A 7 -34.29 22.31 -17.73
CA LEU A 7 -33.39 21.89 -16.64
C LEU A 7 -33.06 23.03 -15.66
N LEU A 8 -33.27 24.29 -16.05
CA LEU A 8 -32.92 25.47 -15.24
C LEU A 8 -34.04 25.91 -14.27
N LEU A 9 -35.26 25.37 -14.41
CA LEU A 9 -36.41 25.73 -13.56
C LEU A 9 -36.51 24.87 -12.30
N PHE A 10 -35.84 23.72 -12.24
CA PHE A 10 -35.87 22.83 -11.07
C PHE A 10 -34.86 23.19 -9.98
N PHE A 11 -33.81 23.96 -10.31
CA PHE A 11 -32.78 24.34 -9.33
C PHE A 11 -33.09 25.62 -8.55
N ILE A 12 -34.07 26.42 -8.99
CA ILE A 12 -34.40 27.71 -8.37
C ILE A 12 -35.50 27.57 -7.30
N LEU A 13 -36.19 26.42 -7.20
CA LEU A 13 -37.31 26.26 -6.26
C LEU A 13 -36.97 25.54 -4.93
N SER A 14 -35.72 25.12 -4.70
CA SER A 14 -35.35 24.38 -3.48
C SER A 14 -34.57 25.21 -2.46
N LEU A 15 -34.33 26.49 -2.75
CA LEU A 15 -33.41 27.33 -1.97
C LEU A 15 -34.10 28.56 -1.39
N GLN A 16 -35.31 28.38 -0.85
CA GLN A 16 -35.85 29.19 0.25
C GLN A 16 -36.76 28.32 1.11
N ILE A 17 -36.31 27.99 2.32
CA ILE A 17 -37.07 28.03 3.58
C ILE A 17 -36.07 27.70 4.70
N VAL A 18 -35.71 28.74 5.43
CA VAL A 18 -35.04 28.67 6.73
C VAL A 18 -36.12 28.42 7.79
N GLY A 19 -35.83 27.53 8.73
CA GLY A 19 -36.31 27.64 10.11
C GLY A 19 -37.57 26.87 10.46
N GLY A 20 -37.43 25.85 11.32
CA GLY A 20 -38.57 25.26 12.02
C GLY A 20 -38.33 23.83 12.47
N SER A 21 -38.07 23.66 13.76
CA SER A 21 -38.21 22.40 14.51
C SER A 21 -39.55 21.72 14.21
N GLY A 22 -39.52 20.49 13.68
CA GLY A 22 -40.75 19.75 13.36
C GLY A 22 -40.47 18.35 12.83
N PHE A 23 -40.82 17.39 13.67
CA PHE A 23 -40.62 15.94 13.58
C PHE A 23 -41.62 15.27 12.60
N TRP A 24 -41.16 14.19 11.91
CA TRP A 24 -41.88 13.07 11.25
C TRP A 24 -42.33 13.12 9.77
N PHE A 25 -42.09 11.96 9.10
CA PHE A 25 -42.52 11.47 7.77
C PHE A 25 -41.90 12.22 6.57
N PHE A 26 -41.08 11.63 5.69
CA PHE A 26 -41.41 10.55 4.76
C PHE A 26 -40.21 9.65 4.46
N VAL A 27 -40.41 8.34 4.57
CA VAL A 27 -39.57 7.28 3.99
C VAL A 27 -40.18 6.89 2.65
N GLY A 28 -39.35 6.79 1.61
CA GLY A 28 -39.61 5.93 0.46
C GLY A 28 -40.30 6.57 -0.75
N LEU A 29 -39.51 7.13 -1.67
CA LEU A 29 -39.84 7.15 -3.09
C LEU A 29 -38.58 7.43 -3.92
N GLY A 30 -37.73 6.42 -4.11
CA GLY A 30 -36.45 6.61 -4.82
C GLY A 30 -35.84 5.35 -5.44
N VAL A 31 -36.59 4.26 -5.57
CA VAL A 31 -36.14 3.05 -6.28
C VAL A 31 -37.33 2.50 -7.05
N LEU A 32 -37.59 3.02 -8.25
CA LEU A 32 -38.47 2.42 -9.26
C LEU A 32 -38.34 3.16 -10.61
N VAL A 33 -37.11 3.44 -11.07
CA VAL A 33 -36.87 3.84 -12.47
C VAL A 33 -35.53 3.27 -12.95
N ALA A 34 -35.47 1.96 -13.15
CA ALA A 34 -34.37 1.35 -13.91
C ALA A 34 -34.71 0.02 -14.62
N ASP A 35 -35.94 -0.49 -14.56
CA ASP A 35 -36.34 -1.71 -15.30
C ASP A 35 -37.07 -1.42 -16.62
N TYR A 36 -37.05 -0.18 -17.11
CA TYR A 36 -37.84 0.24 -18.26
C TYR A 36 -37.05 0.64 -19.50
N LEU A 37 -35.89 0.03 -19.77
CA LEU A 37 -35.18 0.21 -21.04
C LEU A 37 -34.36 -1.03 -21.40
N PHE A 38 -34.98 -2.10 -21.92
CA PHE A 38 -34.38 -2.97 -22.96
C PHE A 38 -35.34 -4.11 -23.38
N VAL A 39 -36.28 -3.88 -24.30
CA VAL A 39 -36.73 -4.90 -25.28
C VAL A 39 -37.31 -4.18 -26.51
N LYS A 40 -36.71 -4.38 -27.69
CA LYS A 40 -37.40 -4.20 -28.98
C LYS A 40 -37.00 -5.33 -29.96
N GLU A 41 -37.90 -6.32 -30.01
CA GLU A 41 -38.35 -7.20 -31.11
C GLU A 41 -37.39 -8.07 -31.97
N GLY A 42 -37.66 -9.39 -31.94
CA GLY A 42 -37.40 -10.38 -32.99
C GLY A 42 -37.87 -11.79 -32.56
N PRO A 43 -38.67 -12.55 -33.35
CA PRO A 43 -39.42 -13.72 -32.85
C PRO A 43 -38.73 -15.06 -33.14
N VAL A 44 -38.90 -16.09 -32.28
CA VAL A 44 -39.28 -17.48 -32.61
C VAL A 44 -39.49 -18.32 -31.33
N LYS A 45 -40.70 -18.89 -31.24
CA LYS A 45 -41.29 -19.94 -30.37
C LYS A 45 -40.33 -20.93 -29.65
N LYS A 46 -40.53 -21.17 -28.34
CA LYS A 46 -41.21 -22.34 -27.70
C LYS A 46 -40.90 -22.49 -26.19
N GLN A 47 -41.95 -22.82 -25.42
CA GLN A 47 -42.04 -23.53 -24.12
C GLN A 47 -41.23 -23.01 -22.90
N LEU A 48 -41.87 -22.51 -21.82
CA LEU A 48 -42.55 -23.26 -20.72
C LEU A 48 -41.51 -24.05 -19.90
N GLU A 49 -41.24 -23.91 -18.60
CA GLU A 49 -41.82 -23.32 -17.39
C GLU A 49 -40.69 -23.39 -16.32
N GLY A 50 -40.62 -22.49 -15.32
CA GLY A 50 -39.60 -22.64 -14.27
C GLY A 50 -39.44 -21.47 -13.30
N THR A 51 -40.43 -21.30 -12.45
CA THR A 51 -40.58 -20.40 -11.28
C THR A 51 -39.35 -20.27 -10.37
N ILE A 52 -38.89 -19.03 -10.10
CA ILE A 52 -38.06 -18.67 -8.93
C ILE A 52 -38.87 -17.71 -8.05
N VAL A 53 -39.13 -18.13 -6.82
CA VAL A 53 -39.83 -17.39 -5.76
C VAL A 53 -38.83 -17.11 -4.63
N GLY A 54 -38.86 -15.88 -4.10
CA GLY A 54 -38.45 -15.55 -2.72
C GLY A 54 -37.16 -14.73 -2.62
N THR A 55 -37.21 -13.39 -2.75
CA THR A 55 -37.36 -12.38 -1.67
C THR A 55 -36.27 -12.38 -0.59
N ALA A 56 -35.51 -11.28 -0.61
CA ALA A 56 -34.52 -10.86 0.38
C ALA A 56 -35.16 -10.41 1.71
N THR A 57 -34.43 -10.62 2.82
CA THR A 57 -34.50 -9.74 4.01
C THR A 57 -33.16 -9.84 4.75
N VAL A 58 -32.35 -8.78 4.71
CA VAL A 58 -31.27 -8.54 5.69
C VAL A 58 -31.51 -7.17 6.28
N ILE A 59 -31.80 -7.14 7.57
CA ILE A 59 -31.83 -5.96 8.41
C ILE A 59 -30.62 -6.09 9.34
N ILE A 60 -29.64 -5.19 9.23
CA ILE A 60 -28.66 -4.97 10.30
C ILE A 60 -28.84 -3.55 10.78
N THR A 61 -29.46 -3.44 11.95
CA THR A 61 -29.50 -2.24 12.77
C THR A 61 -28.20 -2.19 13.57
N ALA A 62 -27.37 -1.18 13.38
CA ALA A 62 -26.21 -0.91 14.21
C ALA A 62 -26.51 0.25 15.16
N VAL A 63 -26.39 0.04 16.48
CA VAL A 63 -26.01 1.10 17.44
C VAL A 63 -25.36 0.45 18.67
N ALA A 64 -24.08 0.73 18.93
CA ALA A 64 -23.57 1.04 20.28
C ALA A 64 -22.13 1.58 20.26
N HIS A 65 -22.01 2.85 20.65
CA HIS A 65 -20.93 3.47 21.45
C HIS A 65 -19.47 3.34 21.00
N VAL A 66 -18.98 4.41 20.34
CA VAL A 66 -17.55 4.73 20.18
C VAL A 66 -17.16 5.84 21.18
N PRO A 67 -16.20 5.64 22.10
CA PRO A 67 -15.59 6.72 22.86
C PRO A 67 -14.58 7.49 21.98
N LYS A 68 -14.62 8.81 22.09
CA LYS A 68 -13.73 9.74 21.38
C LYS A 68 -12.38 9.84 22.10
N ASN A 69 -11.29 9.51 21.42
CA ASN A 69 -9.98 10.17 21.52
C ASN A 69 -9.12 9.80 20.28
N PRO A 70 -8.32 10.73 19.73
CA PRO A 70 -7.56 10.51 18.51
C PRO A 70 -6.19 9.86 18.82
N ILE A 71 -5.83 8.82 18.07
CA ILE A 71 -4.46 8.31 17.96
C ILE A 71 -4.10 8.34 16.47
N ASP A 72 -3.08 9.12 16.14
CA ASP A 72 -2.50 9.20 14.80
C ASP A 72 -1.83 7.85 14.45
N GLY A 73 -2.12 7.31 13.26
CA GLY A 73 -1.48 6.10 12.74
C GLY A 73 -2.40 5.07 12.05
N LEU A 74 -3.65 5.42 11.75
CA LEU A 74 -4.67 4.49 11.26
C LEU A 74 -5.04 4.71 9.78
N GLU A 75 -4.06 4.73 8.86
CA GLU A 75 -4.34 4.81 7.42
C GLU A 75 -3.95 3.57 6.60
N HIS A 76 -3.43 2.50 7.24
CA HIS A 76 -3.06 1.26 6.52
C HIS A 76 -3.91 0.01 6.85
N ILE A 77 -5.04 0.13 7.58
CA ILE A 77 -5.83 -1.03 8.04
C ILE A 77 -7.29 -0.98 7.53
N VAL A 78 -7.51 -0.45 6.32
CA VAL A 78 -8.85 -0.48 5.70
C VAL A 78 -8.77 -1.20 4.36
N ASP A 79 -8.61 -2.53 4.42
CA ASP A 79 -9.05 -3.42 3.33
C ASP A 79 -9.30 -4.90 3.75
N LEU A 80 -9.30 -5.22 5.04
CA LEU A 80 -9.39 -6.62 5.53
C LEU A 80 -10.79 -7.08 6.00
N ALA A 81 -11.87 -6.37 5.65
CA ALA A 81 -13.17 -6.59 6.28
C ALA A 81 -14.19 -7.49 5.54
N THR A 82 -13.81 -8.26 4.51
CA THR A 82 -14.78 -9.16 3.83
C THR A 82 -14.22 -10.57 3.54
N HIS A 83 -14.22 -11.44 4.55
CA HIS A 83 -13.87 -12.88 4.45
C HIS A 83 -15.04 -13.76 3.94
N PRO A 84 -14.80 -14.89 3.24
CA PRO A 84 -14.56 -16.17 3.95
C PRO A 84 -13.51 -17.14 3.32
N ILE A 85 -13.01 -18.04 4.19
CA ILE A 85 -12.34 -19.35 3.97
C ILE A 85 -10.79 -19.38 4.08
N ARG A 86 -10.28 -19.78 5.26
CA ARG A 86 -9.09 -20.61 5.63
C ARG A 86 -7.71 -20.40 4.94
N GLY A 87 -7.61 -19.80 3.76
CA GLY A 87 -6.37 -19.38 3.10
C GLY A 87 -5.87 -18.02 3.59
N ASP A 88 -6.77 -17.16 4.04
CA ASP A 88 -6.45 -15.78 4.41
C ASP A 88 -5.57 -15.68 5.67
N PHE A 89 -5.74 -16.61 6.62
CA PHE A 89 -4.93 -16.62 7.84
C PHE A 89 -3.47 -16.96 7.56
N ALA A 90 -3.22 -18.06 6.83
CA ALA A 90 -1.86 -18.47 6.49
C ALA A 90 -1.16 -17.41 5.64
N TYR A 91 -1.90 -16.76 4.75
CA TYR A 91 -1.40 -15.65 3.94
C TYR A 91 -1.04 -14.43 4.79
N ALA A 92 -1.94 -13.96 5.66
CA ALA A 92 -1.67 -12.81 6.54
C ALA A 92 -0.48 -13.06 7.48
N MET A 93 -0.36 -14.28 8.02
CA MET A 93 0.80 -14.68 8.84
C MET A 93 2.09 -14.68 8.03
N HIS A 94 2.04 -15.17 6.78
CA HIS A 94 3.18 -15.19 5.88
C HIS A 94 3.63 -13.77 5.52
N GLU A 95 2.70 -12.86 5.27
CA GLU A 95 2.98 -11.44 5.01
C GLU A 95 3.75 -10.81 6.17
N CYS A 96 3.33 -11.05 7.42
CA CYS A 96 4.08 -10.60 8.60
C CYS A 96 5.51 -11.14 8.63
N CYS A 97 5.73 -12.42 8.26
CA CYS A 97 7.08 -12.99 8.20
C CYS A 97 7.94 -12.35 7.11
N VAL A 98 7.36 -12.07 5.94
CA VAL A 98 8.07 -11.40 4.84
C VAL A 98 8.51 -9.99 5.25
N GLU A 99 7.63 -9.23 5.90
CA GLU A 99 7.95 -7.91 6.43
C GLU A 99 9.04 -7.97 7.52
N HIS A 100 8.99 -8.98 8.39
CA HIS A 100 9.98 -9.18 9.45
C HIS A 100 11.37 -9.51 8.90
N ASP A 101 11.45 -10.46 7.96
CA ASP A 101 12.69 -10.81 7.26
C ASP A 101 13.28 -9.59 6.52
N SER A 102 12.41 -8.79 5.89
CA SER A 102 12.80 -7.53 5.24
C SER A 102 13.33 -6.52 6.27
N CYS A 103 12.69 -6.40 7.43
CA CYS A 103 13.16 -5.56 8.52
C CYS A 103 14.54 -5.99 9.03
N TYR A 104 14.76 -7.30 9.24
CA TYR A 104 16.05 -7.85 9.65
C TYR A 104 17.18 -7.54 8.67
N ALA A 105 16.87 -7.42 7.39
CA ALA A 105 17.84 -7.06 6.36
C ALA A 105 18.20 -5.56 6.35
N ARG A 106 17.47 -4.69 7.06
CA ARG A 106 17.71 -3.23 7.09
C ARG A 106 18.81 -2.87 8.09
N LEU A 107 19.85 -2.21 7.60
CA LEU A 107 20.88 -1.65 8.48
C LEU A 107 20.33 -0.50 9.33
N GLY A 108 20.78 -0.40 10.57
CA GLY A 108 20.46 0.71 11.48
C GLY A 108 19.13 0.60 12.21
N VAL A 109 18.36 -0.46 11.97
CA VAL A 109 17.17 -0.83 12.76
C VAL A 109 17.59 -1.92 13.74
N THR A 110 17.06 -1.92 14.96
CA THR A 110 17.36 -2.96 15.96
C THR A 110 16.46 -4.19 15.81
N GLN A 111 16.92 -5.33 16.33
CA GLN A 111 16.08 -6.54 16.37
C GLN A 111 14.75 -6.28 17.10
N ASP A 112 14.79 -5.61 18.25
CA ASP A 112 13.60 -5.30 19.06
C ASP A 112 12.56 -4.48 18.27
N GLU A 113 12.99 -3.53 17.44
CA GLU A 113 12.10 -2.74 16.59
C GLU A 113 11.42 -3.61 15.51
N CYS A 114 12.17 -4.52 14.89
CA CYS A 114 11.62 -5.46 13.92
C CYS A 114 10.66 -6.46 14.57
N ASP A 115 11.04 -7.03 15.71
CA ASP A 115 10.22 -7.98 16.47
C ASP A 115 8.94 -7.32 16.96
N GLU A 116 8.99 -6.07 17.44
CA GLU A 116 7.79 -5.32 17.85
C GLU A 116 6.82 -5.09 16.68
N THR A 117 7.36 -4.79 15.49
CA THR A 117 6.55 -4.60 14.28
C THR A 117 5.90 -5.91 13.85
N PHE A 118 6.66 -7.01 13.86
CA PHE A 118 6.15 -8.35 13.61
C PHE A 118 5.05 -8.74 14.58
N CYS A 119 5.25 -8.53 15.89
CA CYS A 119 4.26 -8.84 16.92
C CYS A 119 2.95 -8.07 16.73
N LYS A 120 3.01 -6.80 16.30
CA LYS A 120 1.82 -6.02 15.96
C LYS A 120 1.10 -6.59 14.74
N CYS A 121 1.84 -6.93 13.67
CA CYS A 121 1.27 -7.56 12.48
C CYS A 121 0.58 -8.88 12.82
N GLN A 122 1.24 -9.75 13.58
CA GLN A 122 0.73 -11.02 14.07
C GLN A 122 -0.59 -10.87 14.84
N LYS A 123 -0.69 -9.84 15.69
CA LYS A 123 -1.91 -9.55 16.43
C LYS A 123 -3.08 -9.13 15.53
N VAL A 124 -2.80 -8.37 14.47
CA VAL A 124 -3.80 -8.00 13.47
C VAL A 124 -4.21 -9.22 12.65
N ALA A 125 -3.24 -10.02 12.17
CA ALA A 125 -3.48 -11.21 11.37
C ALA A 125 -4.26 -12.31 12.11
N THR A 126 -4.07 -12.41 13.44
CA THR A 126 -4.80 -13.38 14.29
C THR A 126 -6.13 -12.84 14.81
N GLY A 127 -6.37 -11.53 14.78
CA GLY A 127 -7.69 -10.90 14.88
C GLY A 127 -8.54 -11.27 16.10
N GLY A 128 -7.93 -11.58 17.26
CA GLY A 128 -8.67 -12.03 18.45
C GLY A 128 -9.42 -13.36 18.27
N SER A 129 -9.04 -14.14 17.26
CA SER A 129 -9.52 -15.50 17.04
C SER A 129 -8.84 -16.50 17.99
N GLU A 130 -9.23 -17.77 17.92
CA GLU A 130 -8.53 -18.86 18.61
C GLU A 130 -7.04 -18.96 18.24
N CYS A 131 -6.59 -18.26 17.18
CA CYS A 131 -5.21 -18.19 16.75
C CYS A 131 -4.37 -17.10 17.46
N GLU A 132 -4.95 -16.27 18.34
CA GLU A 132 -4.19 -15.24 19.08
C GLU A 132 -3.02 -15.84 19.87
N ALA A 133 -3.26 -16.96 20.56
CA ALA A 133 -2.21 -17.69 21.27
C ALA A 133 -1.08 -18.19 20.34
N LEU A 134 -1.40 -18.49 19.08
CA LEU A 134 -0.41 -18.88 18.08
C LEU A 134 0.43 -17.68 17.64
N GLY A 135 -0.19 -16.53 17.39
CA GLY A 135 0.53 -15.28 17.08
C GLY A 135 1.46 -14.85 18.21
N ASP A 136 0.99 -14.91 19.46
CA ASP A 136 1.81 -14.66 20.66
C ASP A 136 2.98 -15.64 20.76
N SER A 137 2.77 -16.91 20.39
CA SER A 137 3.85 -17.91 20.38
C SER A 137 4.93 -17.56 19.36
N PHE A 138 4.57 -17.13 18.15
CA PHE A 138 5.53 -16.68 17.14
C PHE A 138 6.26 -15.39 17.55
N CYS A 139 5.54 -14.40 18.08
CA CYS A 139 6.12 -13.18 18.64
C CYS A 139 7.16 -13.49 19.72
N ASN A 140 6.85 -14.39 20.65
CA ASN A 140 7.81 -14.82 21.68
C ASN A 140 8.98 -15.62 21.11
N LEU A 141 8.77 -16.41 20.06
CA LEU A 141 9.80 -17.20 19.41
C LEU A 141 10.87 -16.28 18.80
N VAL A 142 10.46 -15.29 18.00
CA VAL A 142 11.42 -14.36 17.35
C VAL A 142 12.17 -13.52 18.38
N ARG A 143 11.51 -13.05 19.44
CA ARG A 143 12.18 -12.28 20.50
C ARG A 143 13.26 -13.07 21.25
N ARG A 144 13.02 -14.35 21.50
CA ARG A 144 13.93 -15.19 22.30
C ARG A 144 15.02 -15.86 21.48
N HIS A 145 14.75 -16.09 20.20
CA HIS A 145 15.59 -16.95 19.35
C HIS A 145 15.96 -16.31 18.01
N GLY A 146 15.47 -15.11 17.71
CA GLY A 146 15.67 -14.41 16.46
C GLY A 146 17.03 -13.72 16.33
N GLU A 147 17.79 -13.56 17.42
CA GLU A 147 19.09 -12.86 17.43
C GLU A 147 20.05 -13.42 16.38
N SER A 148 20.19 -14.74 16.29
CA SER A 148 21.06 -15.36 15.29
C SER A 148 20.61 -15.08 13.85
N SER A 149 19.30 -15.07 13.58
CA SER A 149 18.76 -14.78 12.24
C SER A 149 18.91 -13.31 11.89
N TYR A 150 18.74 -12.43 12.88
CA TYR A 150 18.97 -11.00 12.75
C TYR A 150 20.44 -10.69 12.44
N ASP A 151 21.37 -11.23 13.23
CA ASP A 151 22.81 -11.03 13.03
C ASP A 151 23.26 -11.56 11.66
N GLU A 152 22.79 -12.74 11.25
CA GLU A 152 23.07 -13.29 9.93
C GLU A 152 22.55 -12.37 8.82
N ALA A 153 21.32 -11.87 8.93
CA ALA A 153 20.75 -10.95 7.96
C ALA A 153 21.55 -9.64 7.86
N GLN A 154 21.97 -9.08 9.01
CA GLN A 154 22.80 -7.88 9.08
C GLN A 154 24.17 -8.10 8.42
N GLU A 155 24.86 -9.19 8.75
CA GLU A 155 26.16 -9.51 8.15
C GLU A 155 26.05 -9.78 6.65
N LYS A 156 24.98 -10.46 6.21
CA LYS A 156 24.70 -10.69 4.80
C LYS A 156 24.46 -9.38 4.06
N THR A 157 23.68 -8.45 4.62
CA THR A 157 23.46 -7.12 4.02
C THR A 157 24.76 -6.30 3.98
N LYS A 158 25.56 -6.28 5.05
CA LYS A 158 26.87 -5.60 5.09
C LYS A 158 27.83 -6.17 4.05
N ALA A 159 27.93 -7.51 3.95
CA ALA A 159 28.79 -8.18 2.99
C ALA A 159 28.36 -7.88 1.55
N LYS A 160 27.06 -7.90 1.30
CA LYS A 160 26.43 -7.47 0.05
C LYS A 160 26.83 -6.04 -0.31
N MET A 161 26.65 -5.07 0.59
CA MET A 161 27.06 -3.68 0.38
C MET A 161 28.57 -3.51 0.13
N LYS A 162 29.39 -4.26 0.86
CA LYS A 162 30.86 -4.25 0.69
C LYS A 162 31.26 -4.80 -0.67
N ALA A 163 30.62 -5.86 -1.14
CA ALA A 163 30.82 -6.41 -2.47
C ALA A 163 30.41 -5.39 -3.56
N THR A 164 29.30 -4.67 -3.36
CA THR A 164 28.82 -3.62 -4.28
C THR A 164 29.76 -2.42 -4.35
N THR A 165 30.30 -2.02 -3.19
CA THR A 165 31.31 -0.95 -3.11
C THR A 165 32.59 -1.34 -3.85
N ALA A 166 32.96 -2.63 -3.83
CA ALA A 166 34.09 -3.14 -4.59
C ALA A 166 33.82 -3.19 -6.11
N THR A 167 32.54 -3.29 -6.53
CA THR A 167 32.10 -3.22 -7.94
C THR A 167 31.64 -1.81 -8.34
N LYS A 168 32.42 -0.76 -8.07
CA LYS A 168 32.53 0.56 -8.78
C LYS A 168 31.27 1.30 -9.28
N SER A 169 30.09 0.95 -8.85
CA SER A 169 28.86 1.66 -9.14
C SER A 169 27.78 1.16 -8.19
N PHE A 170 27.07 2.10 -7.58
CA PHE A 170 25.75 1.85 -7.00
C PHE A 170 24.78 1.65 -8.16
N THR A 171 25.06 0.69 -9.06
CA THR A 171 24.19 0.45 -10.19
C THR A 171 22.86 -0.01 -9.63
N CYS A 172 21.81 0.52 -10.21
CA CYS A 172 20.43 0.10 -10.01
C CYS A 172 20.23 -1.40 -10.17
N ASP A 173 21.13 -2.07 -10.89
CA ASP A 173 21.24 -3.53 -11.03
C ASP A 173 21.53 -4.26 -9.71
N PHE A 174 22.08 -3.60 -8.69
CA PHE A 174 22.35 -4.21 -7.39
C PHE A 174 21.12 -4.14 -6.47
N LEU A 175 20.48 -2.96 -6.40
CA LEU A 175 19.23 -2.78 -5.66
C LEU A 175 18.13 -3.71 -6.22
N TRP A 176 18.19 -3.99 -7.51
CA TRP A 176 17.34 -4.90 -8.25
C TRP A 176 17.23 -6.33 -7.72
N GLU A 177 18.35 -6.96 -7.31
CA GLU A 177 18.31 -8.34 -6.79
C GLU A 177 17.75 -8.41 -5.37
N LEU A 178 17.70 -7.28 -4.67
CA LEU A 178 17.11 -7.15 -3.34
C LEU A 178 15.62 -6.76 -3.39
N LEU A 179 15.10 -6.46 -4.59
CA LEU A 179 13.75 -5.97 -4.76
C LEU A 179 12.73 -7.10 -4.64
N GLN A 180 11.94 -7.11 -3.57
CA GLN A 180 10.77 -7.99 -3.40
C GLN A 180 9.52 -7.51 -4.16
N CYS A 181 9.71 -6.74 -5.25
CA CYS A 181 8.65 -6.05 -5.99
C CYS A 181 8.82 -6.19 -7.52
N PRO A 182 8.70 -7.42 -8.06
CA PRO A 182 9.00 -7.71 -9.46
C PRO A 182 8.08 -6.98 -10.45
N GLU A 183 6.87 -6.61 -10.06
CA GLU A 183 5.87 -5.94 -10.88
C GLU A 183 6.15 -4.45 -11.11
N LEU A 184 6.86 -3.79 -10.18
CA LEU A 184 7.26 -2.37 -10.28
C LEU A 184 8.70 -2.15 -10.71
N LYS A 185 9.37 -3.25 -10.98
CA LYS A 185 10.76 -3.36 -11.38
C LYS A 185 11.19 -2.32 -12.42
N ASN A 186 10.44 -2.17 -13.51
CA ASN A 186 10.78 -1.21 -14.57
C ASN A 186 10.64 0.25 -14.11
N ALA A 187 9.57 0.57 -13.38
CA ALA A 187 9.32 1.93 -12.90
C ALA A 187 10.39 2.37 -11.89
N MET A 188 10.75 1.50 -10.95
CA MET A 188 11.80 1.78 -9.96
C MET A 188 13.19 1.87 -10.61
N HIS A 189 13.46 1.10 -11.66
CA HIS A 189 14.72 1.17 -12.41
C HIS A 189 14.88 2.49 -13.16
N GLU A 190 13.80 3.02 -13.74
CA GLU A 190 13.83 4.32 -14.42
C GLU A 190 14.26 5.45 -13.49
N CYS A 191 13.70 5.51 -12.27
CA CYS A 191 14.12 6.45 -11.23
C CYS A 191 15.61 6.41 -10.95
N CYS A 192 16.16 5.21 -11.08
CA CYS A 192 17.49 4.87 -10.67
C CYS A 192 18.51 5.25 -11.76
N VAL A 193 18.17 5.01 -13.03
CA VAL A 193 18.92 5.54 -14.20
C VAL A 193 18.94 7.07 -14.19
N GLU A 194 17.83 7.72 -13.84
CA GLU A 194 17.78 9.18 -13.72
C GLU A 194 18.66 9.71 -12.59
N HIS A 195 18.77 8.99 -11.48
CA HIS A 195 19.61 9.35 -10.34
C HIS A 195 21.10 9.26 -10.69
N ASP A 196 21.54 8.18 -11.33
CA ASP A 196 22.91 8.04 -11.83
C ASP A 196 23.25 9.17 -12.81
N SER A 197 22.30 9.48 -13.71
CA SER A 197 22.44 10.61 -14.64
C SER A 197 22.52 11.94 -13.89
N CYS A 198 21.80 12.10 -12.78
CA CYS A 198 21.86 13.27 -11.93
C CYS A 198 23.24 13.43 -11.27
N TYR A 199 23.79 12.35 -10.72
CA TYR A 199 25.13 12.34 -10.13
C TYR A 199 26.23 12.73 -11.11
N ALA A 200 26.05 12.43 -12.40
CA ALA A 200 26.99 12.83 -13.44
C ALA A 200 26.89 14.32 -13.83
N ARG A 201 25.87 15.07 -13.40
CA ARG A 201 25.70 16.49 -13.75
C ARG A 201 26.55 17.39 -12.85
N LEU A 202 27.40 18.20 -13.45
CA LEU A 202 28.16 19.21 -12.71
C LEU A 202 27.26 20.31 -12.18
N GLY A 203 27.55 20.78 -10.96
CA GLY A 203 26.83 21.89 -10.32
C GLY A 203 25.49 21.50 -9.68
N VAL A 204 25.09 20.24 -9.75
CA VAL A 204 23.95 19.69 -9.00
C VAL A 204 24.48 19.00 -7.76
N THR A 205 23.87 19.23 -6.60
CA THR A 205 24.30 18.63 -5.33
C THR A 205 23.78 17.19 -5.17
N GLN A 206 24.45 16.39 -4.33
CA GLN A 206 23.97 15.04 -3.99
C GLN A 206 22.54 15.07 -3.43
N ASP A 207 22.27 15.97 -2.47
CA ASP A 207 20.96 16.09 -1.82
C ASP A 207 19.82 16.38 -2.81
N GLU A 208 20.07 17.19 -3.84
CA GLU A 208 19.09 17.44 -4.90
C GLU A 208 18.80 16.18 -5.73
N CYS A 209 19.84 15.42 -6.08
CA CYS A 209 19.69 14.14 -6.77
C CYS A 209 18.92 13.13 -5.91
N ASP A 210 19.31 12.97 -4.65
CA ASP A 210 18.70 12.02 -3.72
C ASP A 210 17.23 12.34 -3.46
N LYS A 211 16.88 13.62 -3.27
CA LYS A 211 15.48 14.05 -3.15
C LYS A 211 14.66 13.72 -4.38
N THR A 212 15.22 13.93 -5.57
CA THR A 212 14.56 13.61 -6.83
C THR A 212 14.33 12.11 -6.97
N PHE A 213 15.34 11.31 -6.66
CA PHE A 213 15.25 9.85 -6.63
C PHE A 213 14.19 9.35 -5.65
N CYS A 214 14.23 9.82 -4.39
CA CYS A 214 13.26 9.45 -3.37
C CYS A 214 11.82 9.76 -3.80
N LYS A 215 11.61 10.92 -4.42
CA LYS A 215 10.29 11.29 -4.95
C LYS A 215 9.86 10.35 -6.07
N CYS A 216 10.76 10.03 -7.00
CA CYS A 216 10.48 9.10 -8.07
C CYS A 216 10.12 7.70 -7.55
N GLN A 217 10.90 7.16 -6.59
CA GLN A 217 10.63 5.85 -5.99
C GLN A 217 9.25 5.79 -5.30
N LYS A 218 8.86 6.85 -4.58
CA LYS A 218 7.52 6.94 -3.98
C LYS A 218 6.41 6.92 -5.03
N LEU A 219 6.57 7.65 -6.13
CA LEU A 219 5.60 7.65 -7.22
C LEU A 219 5.55 6.30 -7.94
N ALA A 220 6.71 5.67 -8.16
CA ALA A 220 6.82 4.36 -8.79
C ALA A 220 6.18 3.23 -7.96
N THR A 221 6.04 3.44 -6.64
CA THR A 221 5.45 2.48 -5.69
C THR A 221 4.11 2.94 -5.11
N GLU A 222 3.53 4.01 -5.66
CA GLU A 222 2.25 4.53 -5.18
C GLU A 222 1.14 3.49 -5.41
N GLY A 223 0.37 3.21 -4.36
CA GLY A 223 -0.72 2.24 -4.41
C GLY A 223 -0.30 0.77 -4.48
N SER A 224 0.99 0.46 -4.26
CA SER A 224 1.47 -0.92 -4.15
C SER A 224 1.95 -1.25 -2.73
N GLY A 225 2.14 -2.54 -2.43
CA GLY A 225 2.76 -3.00 -1.19
C GLY A 225 4.27 -2.71 -1.10
N CYS A 226 4.84 -1.99 -2.06
CA CYS A 226 6.29 -1.80 -2.22
C CYS A 226 6.82 -0.47 -1.66
N ALA A 227 5.97 0.30 -0.98
CA ALA A 227 6.34 1.58 -0.40
C ALA A 227 7.54 1.47 0.56
N ALA A 228 7.58 0.41 1.38
CA ALA A 228 8.70 0.16 2.30
C ALA A 228 10.04 -0.02 1.58
N THR A 229 10.02 -0.69 0.41
CA THR A 229 11.21 -0.89 -0.42
C THR A 229 11.69 0.42 -1.04
N ALA A 230 10.76 1.26 -1.51
CA ALA A 230 11.10 2.60 -2.01
C ALA A 230 11.73 3.48 -0.91
N ASP A 231 11.18 3.46 0.31
CA ASP A 231 11.74 4.20 1.44
C ASP A 231 13.12 3.69 1.85
N MET A 232 13.34 2.37 1.81
CA MET A 232 14.65 1.76 2.06
C MET A 232 15.68 2.25 1.04
N PHE A 233 15.36 2.25 -0.26
CA PHE A 233 16.29 2.76 -1.27
C PHE A 233 16.56 4.25 -1.14
N CYS A 234 15.53 5.04 -0.85
CA CYS A 234 15.68 6.46 -0.55
C CYS A 234 16.64 6.70 0.63
N TYR A 235 16.54 5.90 1.69
CA TYR A 235 17.46 5.97 2.83
C TYR A 235 18.89 5.63 2.40
N TRP A 236 19.08 4.55 1.63
CA TRP A 236 20.40 4.09 1.21
C TRP A 236 21.16 5.10 0.36
N VAL A 237 20.50 5.75 -0.62
CA VAL A 237 21.17 6.77 -1.43
C VAL A 237 21.58 7.98 -0.60
N LYS A 238 20.80 8.36 0.41
CA LYS A 238 21.14 9.49 1.28
C LYS A 238 22.30 9.17 2.21
N ASP A 239 22.30 7.99 2.82
CA ASP A 239 23.29 7.61 3.83
C ASP A 239 24.62 7.16 3.19
N HIS A 240 24.55 6.48 2.05
CA HIS A 240 25.72 5.85 1.42
C HIS A 240 26.06 6.40 0.03
N GLY A 241 25.23 7.28 -0.54
CA GLY A 241 25.41 7.79 -1.90
C GLY A 241 26.59 8.74 -2.09
N LYS A 242 27.13 9.32 -1.01
CA LYS A 242 28.18 10.36 -1.10
C LYS A 242 29.42 9.91 -1.87
N ALA A 243 29.89 8.69 -1.61
CA ALA A 243 31.08 8.15 -2.29
C ALA A 243 30.84 8.01 -3.80
N PHE A 244 29.65 7.54 -4.19
CA PHE A 244 29.28 7.37 -5.59
C PHE A 244 29.08 8.71 -6.30
N TYR A 245 28.48 9.68 -5.61
CA TYR A 245 28.35 11.04 -6.11
C TYR A 245 29.72 11.68 -6.36
N ASP A 246 30.65 11.60 -5.41
CA ASP A 246 31.99 12.16 -5.56
C ASP A 246 32.74 11.52 -6.73
N GLU A 247 32.70 10.19 -6.84
CA GLU A 247 33.32 9.47 -7.95
C GLU A 247 32.71 9.88 -9.30
N ALA A 248 31.38 10.01 -9.38
CA ALA A 248 30.70 10.46 -10.60
C ALA A 248 31.14 11.88 -10.99
N GLN A 249 31.25 12.80 -10.02
CA GLN A 249 31.70 14.16 -10.25
C GLN A 249 33.15 14.22 -10.74
N GLU A 250 34.06 13.42 -10.15
CA GLU A 250 35.45 13.32 -10.61
C GLU A 250 35.55 12.75 -12.03
N LYS A 251 34.78 11.71 -12.33
CA LYS A 251 34.69 11.13 -13.69
C LYS A 251 34.15 12.14 -14.71
N THR A 252 33.13 12.93 -14.37
CA THR A 252 32.63 13.96 -15.28
C THR A 252 33.64 15.07 -15.50
N LYS A 253 34.30 15.56 -14.44
CA LYS A 253 35.32 16.61 -14.54
C LYS A 253 36.52 16.19 -15.39
N SER A 254 36.96 14.93 -15.29
CA SER A 254 38.10 14.43 -16.07
C SER A 254 37.81 14.24 -17.56
N LYS A 255 36.55 14.30 -17.99
CA LYS A 255 36.14 14.22 -19.40
C LYS A 255 35.96 15.58 -20.08
N MET A 256 36.11 16.67 -19.33
CA MET A 256 36.08 18.05 -19.83
C MET A 256 37.49 18.56 -20.10
#